data_AF-A0A7L1ZMG0-F1
#
_entry.id   AF-A0A7L1ZMG0-F1
#
_cell.length_a   1.000
_cell.length_b   1.000
_cell.length_c   1.000
_cell.angle_alpha   90.00
_cell.angle_beta   90.00
_cell.angle_gamma   90.00
#
_symmetry.space_group_name_H-M   'P 1'
#
loop_
_entity.id
_entity.type
_entity.pdbx_description
1 polymer ?
#
loop_
_entity_poly.entity_id
_entity_poly.type
_entity_poly.pdbx_seq_one_letter_code
_entity_poly.pdbx_strand_id
1 'polypeptide(L)'
;SEEVDRMANFKGHALPGSFFLLFGLWWSVKYPLQYLSQKVNKKSHRTYCFQRVDAIEGGIKILFSLIGMLAEQFVPDGPHLYLYSGEKRDWVKLMNWQHSTMYLFYGLSGLVDVLTYISQVVPQGLDRLMLAVAVFVEGCLFYYHVLHRPMLDQHIHSLLLIAIFAGAGSILLEVFLRGNIVLEMFRASVTIVQGTWFWQIGVVLFQPWGGPVWDENDHNNIMFLTMCFFWHWAAAVAILAVNYTLAYCCLQRFWRGSGEPYINLGVRQQKCGSSSQAAFLNGSDEE
;
A
#
# COMPACT_ATOMS: atom_id res chain seq x y z
N SER A 1 -29.01 -18.59 -9.93
CA SER A 1 -29.49 -17.70 -11.00
C SER A 1 -28.33 -16.83 -11.44
N GLU A 2 -28.29 -16.38 -12.69
CA GLU A 2 -27.20 -15.58 -13.26
C GLU A 2 -26.86 -14.32 -12.43
N GLU A 3 -27.85 -13.75 -11.76
CA GLU A 3 -27.68 -12.64 -10.81
C GLU A 3 -26.88 -13.02 -9.56
N VAL A 4 -27.09 -14.23 -9.02
CA VAL A 4 -26.34 -14.74 -7.85
C VAL A 4 -24.87 -14.95 -8.21
N ASP A 5 -24.58 -15.48 -9.39
CA ASP A 5 -23.20 -15.71 -9.86
C ASP A 5 -22.48 -14.39 -10.16
N ARG A 6 -23.18 -13.40 -10.77
CA ARG A 6 -22.67 -12.03 -10.94
C ARG A 6 -22.32 -11.40 -9.59
N MET A 7 -23.20 -11.52 -8.59
CA MET A 7 -22.97 -10.97 -7.26
C MET A 7 -21.81 -11.66 -6.53
N ALA A 8 -21.64 -12.98 -6.69
CA ALA A 8 -20.53 -13.71 -6.09
C ALA A 8 -19.18 -13.25 -6.67
N ASN A 9 -19.09 -13.14 -7.99
CA ASN A 9 -17.86 -12.70 -8.67
C ASN A 9 -17.55 -11.21 -8.40
N PHE A 10 -18.57 -10.36 -8.33
CA PHE A 10 -18.42 -8.97 -7.89
C PHE A 10 -17.82 -8.88 -6.48
N LYS A 11 -18.34 -9.66 -5.53
CA LYS A 11 -17.80 -9.72 -4.17
C LYS A 11 -16.34 -10.18 -4.15
N GLY A 12 -15.96 -11.10 -5.03
CA GLY A 12 -14.58 -11.53 -5.22
C GLY A 12 -13.61 -10.40 -5.58
N HIS A 13 -14.09 -9.31 -6.19
CA HIS A 13 -13.29 -8.13 -6.53
C HIS A 13 -13.46 -6.99 -5.51
N ALA A 14 -14.69 -6.74 -5.06
CA ALA A 14 -14.99 -5.70 -4.10
C ALA A 14 -14.37 -5.96 -2.72
N LEU A 15 -14.28 -7.22 -2.29
CA LEU A 15 -13.69 -7.59 -1.00
C LEU A 15 -12.18 -7.25 -0.92
N PRO A 16 -11.30 -7.76 -1.81
CA PRO A 16 -9.89 -7.37 -1.79
C PRO A 16 -9.72 -5.86 -2.03
N GLY A 17 -10.52 -5.28 -2.94
CA GLY A 17 -10.51 -3.83 -3.17
C GLY A 17 -10.79 -3.01 -1.91
N SER A 18 -11.72 -3.47 -1.06
CA SER A 18 -12.04 -2.82 0.20
C SER A 18 -10.90 -2.91 1.21
N PHE A 19 -10.22 -4.06 1.33
CA PHE A 19 -9.04 -4.20 2.21
C PHE A 19 -7.93 -3.23 1.80
N PHE A 20 -7.54 -3.22 0.52
CA PHE A 20 -6.51 -2.30 0.03
C PHE A 20 -6.91 -0.85 0.22
N LEU A 21 -8.16 -0.49 -0.06
CA LEU A 21 -8.64 0.88 0.15
C LEU A 21 -8.58 1.31 1.62
N LEU A 22 -9.01 0.45 2.55
CA LEU A 22 -8.94 0.73 3.98
C LEU A 22 -7.50 0.91 4.47
N PHE A 23 -6.59 0.01 4.09
CA PHE A 23 -5.17 0.14 4.43
C PHE A 23 -4.53 1.38 3.81
N GLY A 24 -4.83 1.66 2.53
CA GLY A 24 -4.31 2.83 1.83
C GLY A 24 -4.79 4.16 2.46
N LEU A 25 -6.08 4.27 2.78
CA LEU A 25 -6.64 5.43 3.47
C LEU A 25 -6.06 5.59 4.87
N TRP A 26 -5.97 4.50 5.64
CA TRP A 26 -5.34 4.49 6.95
C TRP A 26 -3.88 4.99 6.90
N TRP A 27 -3.10 4.44 5.99
CA TRP A 27 -1.70 4.83 5.76
C TRP A 27 -1.56 6.29 5.32
N SER A 28 -2.48 6.79 4.49
CA SER A 28 -2.48 8.19 4.05
C SER A 28 -2.67 9.21 5.19
N VAL A 29 -3.21 8.77 6.33
CA VAL A 29 -3.35 9.59 7.54
C VAL A 29 -2.21 9.33 8.53
N LYS A 30 -1.88 8.04 8.73
CA LYS A 30 -0.84 7.61 9.67
C LYS A 30 0.54 8.20 9.33
N TYR A 31 0.99 8.14 8.08
CA TYR A 31 2.35 8.58 7.73
C TYR A 31 2.56 10.09 7.89
N PRO A 32 1.66 10.98 7.43
CA PRO A 32 1.77 12.40 7.72
C PRO A 32 1.80 12.69 9.23
N LEU A 33 0.91 12.04 10.00
CA LEU A 33 0.89 12.21 11.45
C LEU A 33 2.22 11.78 12.07
N GLN A 34 2.75 10.61 11.70
CA GLN A 34 4.02 10.10 12.20
C GLN A 34 5.18 11.04 11.86
N TYR A 35 5.31 11.43 10.59
CA TYR A 35 6.36 12.30 10.09
C TYR A 35 6.35 13.67 10.80
N LEU A 36 5.18 14.33 10.83
CA LEU A 36 5.04 15.65 11.44
C LEU A 36 5.26 15.58 12.95
N SER A 37 4.79 14.51 13.60
CA SER A 37 4.99 14.29 15.04
C SER A 37 6.46 14.17 15.42
N GLN A 38 7.22 13.40 14.64
CA GLN A 38 8.66 13.20 14.86
C GLN A 38 9.46 14.47 14.61
N LYS A 39 9.04 15.29 13.63
CA LYS A 39 9.69 16.58 13.33
C LYS A 39 9.52 17.60 14.46
N VAL A 40 8.40 17.56 15.18
CA VAL A 40 8.11 18.50 16.26
C VAL A 40 8.76 18.06 17.58
N ASN A 41 8.69 16.77 17.94
CA ASN A 41 9.22 16.30 19.21
C ASN A 41 9.85 14.90 19.08
N LYS A 42 11.16 14.81 19.30
CA LYS A 42 11.93 13.55 19.25
C LYS A 42 11.70 12.63 20.46
N LYS A 43 10.73 12.91 21.34
CA LYS A 43 10.44 12.09 22.53
C LYS A 43 10.14 10.62 22.14
N SER A 44 10.92 9.70 22.70
CA SER A 44 10.87 8.24 22.50
C SER A 44 9.46 7.63 22.59
N HIS A 45 8.60 8.15 23.48
CA HIS A 45 7.24 7.65 23.70
C HIS A 45 6.35 7.64 22.45
N ARG A 46 6.50 8.64 21.56
CA ARG A 46 5.63 8.76 20.38
C ARG A 46 6.06 7.78 19.28
N THR A 47 7.36 7.53 19.16
CA THR A 47 7.92 6.47 18.31
C THR A 47 7.42 5.09 18.75
N TYR A 48 7.39 4.83 20.06
CA TYR A 48 6.85 3.58 20.61
C TYR A 48 5.36 3.38 20.29
N CYS A 49 4.55 4.44 20.34
CA CYS A 49 3.13 4.36 19.97
C CYS A 49 2.94 3.93 18.51
N PHE A 50 3.70 4.51 17.57
CA PHE A 50 3.63 4.12 16.16
C PHE A 50 4.15 2.70 15.92
N GLN A 51 5.21 2.27 16.63
CA GLN A 51 5.67 0.88 16.58
C GLN A 51 4.62 -0.12 17.09
N ARG A 52 3.86 0.24 18.14
CA ARG A 52 2.74 -0.58 18.62
C ARG A 52 1.61 -0.65 17.58
N VAL A 53 1.34 0.45 16.89
CA VAL A 53 0.37 0.49 15.79
C VAL A 53 0.83 -0.39 14.62
N ASP A 54 2.11 -0.36 14.24
CA ASP A 54 2.70 -1.26 13.25
C ASP A 54 2.50 -2.74 13.65
N ALA A 55 2.71 -3.09 14.92
CA ALA A 55 2.49 -4.44 15.42
C ALA A 55 1.01 -4.87 15.37
N ILE A 56 0.08 -3.95 15.67
CA ILE A 56 -1.36 -4.21 15.56
C ILE A 56 -1.74 -4.45 14.09
N GLU A 57 -1.21 -3.65 13.16
CA GLU A 57 -1.38 -3.88 11.71
C GLU A 57 -0.85 -5.25 11.30
N GLY A 58 0.31 -5.65 11.83
CA GLY A 58 0.86 -6.99 11.64
C GLY A 58 -0.07 -8.09 12.14
N GLY A 59 -0.62 -7.94 13.34
CA GLY A 59 -1.61 -8.86 13.91
C GLY A 59 -2.88 -8.95 13.08
N ILE A 60 -3.38 -7.83 12.56
CA ILE A 60 -4.53 -7.76 11.65
C ILE A 60 -4.24 -8.53 10.36
N LYS A 61 -3.06 -8.33 9.75
CA LYS A 61 -2.64 -9.07 8.55
C LYS A 61 -2.62 -10.58 8.81
N ILE A 62 -2.03 -11.04 9.93
CA ILE A 62 -2.01 -12.46 10.30
C ILE A 62 -3.43 -12.99 10.42
N LEU A 63 -4.30 -12.32 11.17
CA LEU A 63 -5.67 -12.75 11.42
C LEU A 63 -6.45 -12.91 10.12
N PHE A 64 -6.47 -11.87 9.27
CA PHE A 64 -7.21 -11.92 8.00
C PHE A 64 -6.62 -12.92 7.02
N SER A 65 -5.29 -13.08 7.00
CA SER A 65 -4.64 -14.09 6.16
C SER A 65 -5.02 -15.50 6.58
N LEU A 66 -5.05 -15.79 7.87
CA LEU A 66 -5.49 -17.10 8.39
C LEU A 66 -6.97 -17.35 8.06
N ILE A 67 -7.84 -16.37 8.27
CA ILE A 67 -9.27 -16.47 7.92
C ILE A 67 -9.42 -16.73 6.41
N GLY A 68 -8.71 -15.98 5.57
CA GLY A 68 -8.72 -16.13 4.12
C GLY A 68 -8.25 -17.51 3.68
N MET A 69 -7.12 -18.01 4.21
CA MET A 69 -6.63 -19.36 3.91
C MET A 69 -7.64 -20.43 4.32
N LEU A 70 -8.22 -20.32 5.53
CA LEU A 70 -9.21 -21.29 6.00
C LEU A 70 -10.48 -21.26 5.14
N ALA A 71 -10.96 -20.07 4.76
CA ALA A 71 -12.13 -19.92 3.91
C ALA A 71 -11.89 -20.51 2.51
N GLU A 72 -10.74 -20.24 1.89
CA GLU A 72 -10.39 -20.78 0.57
C GLU A 72 -10.23 -22.30 0.58
N GLN A 73 -9.69 -22.87 1.67
CA GLN A 73 -9.42 -24.30 1.76
C GLN A 73 -10.64 -25.13 2.18
N PHE A 74 -11.48 -24.62 3.09
CA PHE A 74 -12.49 -25.41 3.82
C PHE A 74 -13.93 -24.92 3.65
N VAL A 75 -14.21 -23.99 2.72
CA VAL A 75 -15.58 -23.80 2.23
C VAL A 75 -16.14 -25.15 1.70
N PRO A 76 -17.46 -25.43 1.73
CA PRO A 76 -17.98 -26.73 1.29
C PRO A 76 -17.50 -27.17 -0.10
N ASP A 77 -17.29 -26.19 -0.99
CA ASP A 77 -16.68 -26.36 -2.30
C ASP A 77 -15.18 -25.99 -2.32
N GLY A 78 -14.43 -26.26 -1.27
CA GLY A 78 -12.99 -26.01 -1.19
C GLY A 78 -12.16 -27.19 -1.70
N PRO A 79 -10.85 -27.01 -1.93
CA PRO A 79 -9.91 -28.09 -2.22
C PRO A 79 -9.63 -29.00 -1.01
N HIS A 80 -9.93 -28.57 0.22
CA HIS A 80 -9.73 -29.35 1.45
C HIS A 80 -8.30 -29.92 1.59
N LEU A 81 -7.29 -29.10 1.27
CA LEU A 81 -5.86 -29.45 1.26
C LEU A 81 -5.44 -30.48 0.20
N TYR A 82 -6.33 -30.86 -0.73
CA TYR A 82 -5.95 -31.63 -1.91
C TYR A 82 -5.51 -30.69 -3.02
N LEU A 83 -4.24 -30.81 -3.44
CA LEU A 83 -3.69 -30.01 -4.53
C LEU A 83 -3.89 -30.68 -5.90
N TYR A 84 -3.81 -32.01 -5.94
CA TYR A 84 -3.83 -32.77 -7.18
C TYR A 84 -4.65 -34.04 -7.00
N SER A 85 -5.56 -34.30 -7.93
CA SER A 85 -6.36 -35.52 -7.95
C SER A 85 -5.63 -36.59 -8.75
N GLY A 86 -5.13 -37.63 -8.07
CA GLY A 86 -4.45 -38.76 -8.72
C GLY A 86 -5.36 -39.54 -9.69
N GLU A 87 -6.67 -39.60 -9.40
CA GLU A 87 -7.66 -40.28 -10.23
C GLU A 87 -7.92 -39.53 -11.55
N LYS A 88 -8.14 -38.22 -11.47
CA LYS A 88 -8.44 -37.38 -12.64
C LYS A 88 -7.19 -36.86 -13.35
N ARG A 89 -6.01 -36.99 -12.73
CA ARG A 89 -4.72 -36.43 -13.17
C ARG A 89 -4.78 -34.92 -13.43
N ASP A 90 -5.55 -34.22 -12.59
CA ASP A 90 -5.81 -32.79 -12.72
C ASP A 90 -5.62 -32.04 -11.39
N TRP A 91 -5.36 -30.75 -11.50
CA TRP A 91 -5.26 -29.82 -10.38
C TRP A 91 -6.63 -29.58 -9.74
N VAL A 92 -6.68 -29.59 -8.40
CA VAL A 92 -7.92 -29.36 -7.66
C VAL A 92 -8.02 -27.89 -7.29
N LYS A 93 -8.97 -27.17 -7.92
CA LYS A 93 -9.36 -25.80 -7.54
C LYS A 93 -8.15 -24.86 -7.37
N LEU A 94 -7.32 -24.80 -8.42
CA LEU A 94 -6.03 -24.09 -8.40
C LEU A 94 -6.17 -22.59 -8.07
N MET A 95 -7.32 -21.98 -8.38
CA MET A 95 -7.64 -20.60 -8.00
C MET A 95 -7.61 -20.38 -6.48
N ASN A 96 -8.26 -21.27 -5.73
CA ASN A 96 -8.29 -21.21 -4.28
C ASN A 96 -6.88 -21.40 -3.69
N TRP A 97 -6.03 -22.21 -4.35
CA TRP A 97 -4.63 -22.35 -3.99
C TRP A 97 -3.83 -21.07 -4.25
N GLN A 98 -4.03 -20.39 -5.39
CA GLN A 98 -3.39 -19.09 -5.65
C GLN A 98 -3.78 -18.05 -4.58
N HIS A 99 -5.05 -17.95 -4.22
CA HIS A 99 -5.49 -17.07 -3.13
C HIS A 99 -4.89 -17.47 -1.77
N SER A 100 -4.87 -18.76 -1.47
CA SER A 100 -4.25 -19.28 -0.23
C SER A 100 -2.75 -18.94 -0.16
N THR A 101 -2.03 -19.03 -1.27
CA THR A 101 -0.62 -18.61 -1.36
C THR A 101 -0.48 -17.11 -1.16
N MET A 102 -1.31 -16.29 -1.79
CA MET A 102 -1.31 -14.84 -1.59
C MET A 102 -1.52 -14.48 -0.10
N TYR A 103 -2.54 -15.06 0.55
CA TYR A 103 -2.81 -14.86 1.97
C TYR A 103 -1.63 -15.30 2.83
N LEU A 104 -1.01 -16.44 2.55
CA LEU A 104 0.18 -16.91 3.29
C LEU A 104 1.29 -15.85 3.31
N PHE A 105 1.62 -15.23 2.18
CA PHE A 105 2.68 -14.22 2.12
C PHE A 105 2.32 -12.92 2.84
N TYR A 106 1.06 -12.47 2.77
CA TYR A 106 0.59 -11.35 3.58
C TYR A 106 0.60 -11.66 5.09
N GLY A 107 0.29 -12.90 5.47
CA GLY A 107 0.40 -13.39 6.84
C GLY A 107 1.85 -13.41 7.34
N LEU A 108 2.80 -13.86 6.51
CA LEU A 108 4.23 -13.82 6.81
C LEU A 108 4.75 -12.39 6.95
N SER A 109 4.28 -11.45 6.11
CA SER A 109 4.57 -10.01 6.30
C SER A 109 4.05 -9.52 7.65
N GLY A 110 2.81 -9.85 8.02
CA GLY A 110 2.26 -9.48 9.32
C GLY A 110 3.01 -10.09 10.50
N LEU A 111 3.49 -11.33 10.36
CA LEU A 111 4.33 -11.98 11.36
C LEU A 111 5.63 -11.22 11.58
N VAL A 112 6.31 -10.81 10.50
CA VAL A 112 7.53 -10.01 10.61
C VAL A 112 7.26 -8.65 11.24
N ASP A 113 6.16 -7.97 10.90
CA ASP A 113 5.79 -6.70 11.55
C ASP A 113 5.67 -6.84 13.08
N VAL A 114 5.02 -7.91 13.55
CA VAL A 114 4.89 -8.21 14.99
C VAL A 114 6.24 -8.58 15.61
N LEU A 115 7.05 -9.40 14.94
CA LEU A 115 8.37 -9.79 15.43
C LEU A 115 9.32 -8.61 15.53
N THR A 116 9.29 -7.66 14.59
CA THR A 116 10.07 -6.42 14.63
C THR A 116 9.71 -5.55 15.84
N TYR A 117 8.47 -5.62 16.33
CA TYR A 117 8.05 -4.93 17.55
C TYR A 117 8.53 -5.65 18.82
N ILE A 118 8.42 -6.97 18.87
CA ILE A 118 8.71 -7.77 20.08
C ILE A 118 10.22 -8.00 20.27
N SER A 119 10.97 -8.15 19.18
CA SER A 119 12.37 -8.56 19.19
C SER A 119 13.28 -7.54 18.53
N GLN A 120 14.30 -7.11 19.27
CA GLN A 120 15.35 -6.22 18.76
C GLN A 120 16.38 -6.95 17.87
N VAL A 121 16.31 -8.28 17.79
CA VAL A 121 17.23 -9.10 16.97
C VAL A 121 16.83 -9.08 15.48
N VAL A 122 15.58 -8.72 15.18
CA VAL A 122 15.09 -8.69 13.80
C VAL A 122 15.82 -7.58 13.01
N PRO A 123 16.44 -7.91 11.86
CA PRO A 123 17.11 -6.93 11.03
C PRO A 123 16.20 -5.77 10.64
N GLN A 124 16.72 -4.55 10.70
CA GLN A 124 15.98 -3.37 10.27
C GLN A 124 15.64 -3.46 8.79
N GLY A 125 14.37 -3.20 8.45
CA GLY A 125 13.89 -3.23 7.07
C GLY A 125 13.35 -4.59 6.62
N LEU A 126 13.46 -5.64 7.43
CA LEU A 126 12.85 -6.94 7.12
C LEU A 126 11.32 -6.83 7.02
N ASP A 127 10.70 -5.96 7.82
CA ASP A 127 9.28 -5.62 7.77
C ASP A 127 8.87 -5.12 6.37
N ARG A 128 9.66 -4.19 5.81
CA ARG A 128 9.45 -3.64 4.48
C ARG A 128 9.74 -4.67 3.40
N LEU A 129 10.83 -5.42 3.53
CA LEU A 129 11.17 -6.45 2.56
C LEU A 129 10.07 -7.51 2.46
N MET A 130 9.55 -8.01 3.58
CA MET A 130 8.48 -9.02 3.54
C MET A 130 7.17 -8.48 2.99
N LEU A 131 6.84 -7.21 3.25
CA LEU A 131 5.68 -6.59 2.61
C LEU A 131 5.90 -6.44 1.10
N ALA A 132 7.09 -6.03 0.64
CA ALA A 132 7.41 -5.93 -0.78
C ALA A 132 7.32 -7.29 -1.47
N VAL A 133 7.83 -8.35 -0.83
CA VAL A 133 7.73 -9.73 -1.32
C VAL A 133 6.27 -10.17 -1.40
N ALA A 134 5.44 -9.87 -0.40
CA ALA A 134 4.02 -10.22 -0.43
C ALA A 134 3.28 -9.56 -1.61
N VAL A 135 3.49 -8.26 -1.82
CA VAL A 135 2.88 -7.51 -2.94
C VAL A 135 3.45 -7.99 -4.29
N PHE A 136 4.73 -8.34 -4.35
CA PHE A 136 5.34 -8.91 -5.56
C PHE A 136 4.75 -10.28 -5.91
N VAL A 137 4.59 -11.16 -4.92
CA VAL A 137 3.96 -12.47 -5.10
C VAL A 137 2.50 -12.31 -5.55
N GLU A 138 1.75 -11.38 -4.96
CA GLU A 138 0.40 -11.02 -5.45
C GLU A 138 0.45 -10.66 -6.93
N GLY A 139 1.33 -9.74 -7.34
CA GLY A 139 1.48 -9.33 -8.73
C GLY A 139 1.80 -10.48 -9.68
N CYS A 140 2.71 -11.39 -9.29
CA CYS A 140 3.03 -12.57 -10.09
C CYS A 140 1.86 -13.55 -10.22
N LEU A 141 1.17 -13.86 -9.11
CA LEU A 141 0.00 -14.74 -9.13
C LEU A 141 -1.11 -14.14 -10.01
N PHE A 142 -1.35 -12.84 -9.86
CA PHE A 142 -2.36 -12.12 -10.62
C PHE A 142 -2.02 -12.01 -12.11
N TYR A 143 -0.74 -11.85 -12.47
CA TYR A 143 -0.31 -11.84 -13.87
C TYR A 143 -0.71 -13.13 -14.61
N TYR A 144 -0.43 -14.29 -14.00
CA TYR A 144 -0.79 -15.58 -14.60
C TYR A 144 -2.28 -15.90 -14.50
N HIS A 145 -3.02 -15.27 -13.59
CA HIS A 145 -4.48 -15.34 -13.55
C HIS A 145 -5.13 -14.67 -14.77
N VAL A 146 -4.53 -13.58 -15.25
CA VAL A 146 -5.09 -12.69 -16.29
C VAL A 146 -4.70 -13.14 -17.69
N LEU A 147 -3.67 -13.99 -17.80
CA LEU A 147 -3.21 -14.52 -19.08
C LEU A 147 -4.34 -15.29 -19.78
N HIS A 148 -4.63 -14.92 -21.04
CA HIS A 148 -5.69 -15.50 -21.89
C HIS A 148 -7.14 -15.10 -21.59
N ARG A 149 -7.36 -13.98 -20.89
CA ARG A 149 -8.69 -13.34 -20.80
C ARG A 149 -9.05 -12.53 -22.05
N PRO A 150 -10.34 -12.21 -22.29
CA PRO A 150 -10.74 -11.29 -23.36
C PRO A 150 -10.05 -9.92 -23.24
N MET A 151 -9.95 -9.19 -24.35
CA MET A 151 -9.10 -7.99 -24.47
C MET A 151 -9.40 -6.92 -23.40
N LEU A 152 -10.67 -6.59 -23.18
CA LEU A 152 -11.09 -5.62 -22.17
C LEU A 152 -10.74 -6.06 -20.75
N ASP A 153 -11.08 -7.31 -20.41
CA ASP A 153 -10.80 -7.93 -19.11
C ASP A 153 -9.29 -7.97 -18.83
N GLN A 154 -8.51 -8.40 -19.82
CA GLN A 154 -7.05 -8.40 -19.75
C GLN A 154 -6.49 -6.99 -19.55
N HIS A 155 -7.02 -5.98 -20.25
CA HIS A 155 -6.53 -4.60 -20.16
C HIS A 155 -6.77 -3.99 -18.78
N ILE A 156 -7.99 -4.08 -18.24
CA ILE A 156 -8.30 -3.50 -16.92
C ILE A 156 -7.49 -4.15 -15.79
N HIS A 157 -7.25 -5.46 -15.90
CA HIS A 157 -6.41 -6.18 -14.97
C HIS A 157 -4.91 -5.86 -15.15
N SER A 158 -4.46 -5.58 -16.37
CA SER A 158 -3.08 -5.15 -16.64
C SER A 158 -2.78 -3.78 -16.02
N LEU A 159 -3.75 -2.86 -16.03
CA LEU A 159 -3.63 -1.58 -15.32
C LEU A 159 -3.47 -1.77 -13.81
N LEU A 160 -4.19 -2.73 -13.22
CA LEU A 160 -4.03 -3.10 -11.82
C LEU A 160 -2.63 -3.65 -11.52
N LEU A 161 -2.09 -4.50 -12.39
CA LEU A 161 -0.73 -5.04 -12.26
C LEU A 161 0.34 -3.93 -12.24
N ILE A 162 0.16 -2.87 -13.04
CA ILE A 162 1.06 -1.71 -13.01
C ILE A 162 1.08 -1.10 -11.60
N ALA A 163 -0.09 -0.91 -10.98
CA ALA A 163 -0.17 -0.41 -9.61
C ALA A 163 0.50 -1.37 -8.61
N ILE A 164 0.21 -2.67 -8.69
CA ILE A 164 0.78 -3.68 -7.78
C ILE A 164 2.31 -3.69 -7.85
N PHE A 165 2.90 -3.78 -9.06
CA PHE A 165 4.35 -3.80 -9.22
C PHE A 165 5.01 -2.46 -8.86
N ALA A 166 4.37 -1.32 -9.15
CA ALA A 166 4.83 -0.02 -8.67
C ALA A 166 4.83 0.05 -7.13
N GLY A 167 3.81 -0.53 -6.48
CA GLY A 167 3.72 -0.66 -5.03
C GLY A 167 4.83 -1.52 -4.45
N ALA A 168 5.02 -2.74 -5.00
CA ALA A 168 6.10 -3.64 -4.59
C ALA A 168 7.48 -2.97 -4.73
N GLY A 169 7.74 -2.30 -5.85
CA GLY A 169 8.97 -1.55 -6.07
C GLY A 169 9.16 -0.40 -5.08
N SER A 170 8.10 0.36 -4.78
CA SER A 170 8.14 1.42 -3.76
C SER A 170 8.47 0.88 -2.37
N ILE A 171 7.81 -0.20 -1.95
CA ILE A 171 8.05 -0.83 -0.64
C ILE A 171 9.49 -1.36 -0.57
N LEU A 172 9.99 -1.94 -1.66
CA LEU A 172 11.36 -2.42 -1.71
C LEU A 172 12.37 -1.28 -1.56
N LEU A 173 12.10 -0.10 -2.15
CA LEU A 173 12.92 1.09 -1.93
C LEU A 173 12.89 1.56 -0.47
N GLU A 174 11.77 1.39 0.26
CA GLU A 174 11.67 1.71 1.70
C GLU A 174 12.61 0.85 2.55
N VAL A 175 13.09 -0.31 2.06
CA VAL A 175 14.13 -1.10 2.75
C VAL A 175 15.43 -0.30 2.89
N PHE A 176 15.80 0.44 1.85
CA PHE A 176 17.03 1.25 1.81
C PHE A 176 16.80 2.69 2.27
N LEU A 177 15.62 3.25 1.98
CA LEU A 177 15.27 4.65 2.20
C LEU A 177 14.18 4.79 3.28
N ARG A 178 14.41 4.14 4.43
CA ARG A 178 13.44 4.04 5.52
C ARG A 178 13.05 5.41 6.09
N GLY A 179 11.76 5.59 6.37
CA GLY A 179 11.22 6.82 6.94
C GLY A 179 11.17 8.00 5.97
N ASN A 180 11.39 7.75 4.67
CA ASN A 180 11.14 8.73 3.64
C ASN A 180 9.64 8.88 3.41
N ILE A 181 9.08 9.96 3.95
CA ILE A 181 7.64 10.27 3.84
C ILE A 181 7.13 10.27 2.40
N VAL A 182 7.95 10.60 1.41
CA VAL A 182 7.53 10.59 -0.01
C VAL A 182 7.26 9.16 -0.47
N LEU A 183 8.11 8.19 -0.11
CA LEU A 183 7.90 6.78 -0.44
C LEU A 183 6.72 6.20 0.32
N GLU A 184 6.60 6.50 1.61
CA GLU A 184 5.49 6.04 2.45
C GLU A 184 4.13 6.57 1.95
N MET A 185 4.08 7.84 1.54
CA MET A 185 2.91 8.45 0.91
C MET A 185 2.66 7.87 -0.48
N PHE A 186 3.69 7.68 -1.30
CA PHE A 186 3.54 7.07 -2.62
C PHE A 186 2.95 5.66 -2.50
N ARG A 187 3.45 4.84 -1.57
CA ARG A 187 2.83 3.55 -1.24
C ARG A 187 1.37 3.68 -0.86
N ALA A 188 1.01 4.60 0.03
CA ALA A 188 -0.38 4.82 0.40
C ALA A 188 -1.25 5.18 -0.83
N SER A 189 -0.76 6.03 -1.74
CA SER A 189 -1.49 6.36 -2.98
C SER A 189 -1.68 5.15 -3.89
N VAL A 190 -0.63 4.35 -4.10
CA VAL A 190 -0.69 3.15 -4.93
C VAL A 190 -1.70 2.16 -4.35
N THR A 191 -1.70 1.96 -3.03
CA THR A 191 -2.65 1.06 -2.36
C THR A 191 -4.10 1.56 -2.45
N ILE A 192 -4.34 2.88 -2.39
CA ILE A 192 -5.68 3.45 -2.65
C ILE A 192 -6.10 3.19 -4.11
N VAL A 193 -5.20 3.42 -5.07
CA VAL A 193 -5.48 3.14 -6.49
C VAL A 193 -5.79 1.66 -6.70
N GLN A 194 -4.96 0.75 -6.16
CA GLN A 194 -5.20 -0.69 -6.20
C GLN A 194 -6.59 -1.05 -5.65
N GLY A 195 -6.96 -0.52 -4.48
CA GLY A 195 -8.25 -0.77 -3.85
C GLY A 195 -9.45 -0.25 -4.65
N THR A 196 -9.39 1.02 -5.06
CA THR A 196 -10.46 1.63 -5.88
C THR A 196 -10.57 1.01 -7.27
N TRP A 197 -9.46 0.54 -7.83
CA TRP A 197 -9.44 -0.08 -9.15
C TRP A 197 -9.99 -1.51 -9.13
N PHE A 198 -9.75 -2.29 -8.06
CA PHE A 198 -10.45 -3.56 -7.84
C PHE A 198 -11.98 -3.37 -7.85
N TRP A 199 -12.48 -2.31 -7.21
CA TRP A 199 -13.89 -1.94 -7.29
C TRP A 199 -14.32 -1.60 -8.72
N GLN A 200 -13.51 -0.81 -9.44
CA GLN A 200 -13.79 -0.45 -10.84
C GLN A 200 -13.88 -1.69 -11.74
N ILE A 201 -12.95 -2.65 -11.61
CA ILE A 201 -12.98 -3.93 -12.32
C ILE A 201 -14.29 -4.67 -12.01
N GLY A 202 -14.66 -4.78 -10.74
CA GLY A 202 -15.90 -5.42 -10.33
C GLY A 202 -17.14 -4.78 -10.98
N VAL A 203 -17.19 -3.44 -11.02
CA VAL A 203 -18.30 -2.71 -11.63
C VAL A 203 -18.37 -2.92 -13.15
N VAL A 204 -17.22 -2.86 -13.83
CA VAL A 204 -17.14 -3.02 -15.29
C VAL A 204 -17.54 -4.44 -15.72
N LEU A 205 -17.03 -5.47 -15.04
CA LEU A 205 -17.25 -6.86 -15.44
C LEU A 205 -18.58 -7.46 -14.98
N PHE A 206 -19.08 -7.08 -13.80
CA PHE A 206 -20.24 -7.75 -13.20
C PHE A 206 -21.47 -6.86 -13.03
N GLN A 207 -21.30 -5.55 -13.22
CA GLN A 207 -22.40 -4.58 -13.34
C GLN A 207 -23.47 -4.75 -12.23
N PRO A 208 -23.08 -4.59 -10.95
CA PRO A 208 -23.89 -5.02 -9.82
C PRO A 208 -25.25 -4.31 -9.71
N TRP A 209 -25.45 -3.22 -10.44
CA TRP A 209 -26.67 -2.43 -10.47
C TRP A 209 -27.41 -2.49 -11.83
N GLY A 210 -27.13 -3.50 -12.66
CA GLY A 210 -27.85 -3.73 -13.92
C GLY A 210 -27.53 -2.72 -15.02
N GLY A 211 -26.27 -2.26 -15.11
CA GLY A 211 -25.81 -1.36 -16.16
C GLY A 211 -25.75 -2.01 -17.56
N PRO A 212 -25.44 -1.24 -18.62
CA PRO A 212 -25.22 -1.76 -19.97
C PRO A 212 -23.90 -2.54 -20.05
N VAL A 213 -23.93 -3.71 -20.69
CA VAL A 213 -22.74 -4.59 -20.86
C VAL A 213 -21.70 -3.87 -21.69
N TRP A 214 -20.45 -3.92 -21.24
CA TRP A 214 -19.33 -3.31 -21.97
C TRP A 214 -18.97 -4.17 -23.19
N ASP A 215 -18.81 -3.54 -24.34
CA ASP A 215 -18.29 -4.21 -25.54
C ASP A 215 -16.78 -4.43 -25.36
N GLU A 216 -16.38 -5.70 -25.30
CA GLU A 216 -14.99 -6.10 -25.10
C GLU A 216 -14.07 -5.82 -26.29
N ASN A 217 -14.65 -5.59 -27.48
CA ASN A 217 -13.92 -5.32 -28.71
C ASN A 217 -13.87 -3.82 -29.05
N ASP A 218 -14.59 -2.97 -28.33
CA ASP A 218 -14.60 -1.53 -28.58
C ASP A 218 -13.34 -0.87 -28.01
N HIS A 219 -12.52 -0.35 -28.91
CA HIS A 219 -11.31 0.38 -28.56
C HIS A 219 -11.58 1.64 -27.71
N ASN A 220 -12.75 2.27 -27.85
CA ASN A 220 -13.09 3.44 -27.05
C ASN A 220 -13.22 3.10 -25.56
N ASN A 221 -13.70 1.89 -25.23
CA ASN A 221 -13.78 1.41 -23.86
C ASN A 221 -12.38 1.28 -23.24
N ILE A 222 -11.41 0.78 -24.02
CA ILE A 222 -9.99 0.68 -23.61
C ILE A 222 -9.40 2.07 -23.33
N MET A 223 -9.62 3.03 -24.23
CA MET A 223 -9.17 4.40 -24.04
C MET A 223 -9.80 5.05 -22.80
N PHE A 224 -11.12 4.90 -22.63
CA PHE A 224 -11.86 5.44 -21.49
C PHE A 224 -11.38 4.86 -20.16
N LEU A 225 -11.19 3.54 -20.08
CA LEU A 225 -10.75 2.88 -18.85
C LEU A 225 -9.29 3.24 -18.52
N THR A 226 -8.44 3.40 -19.53
CA THR A 226 -7.07 3.91 -19.31
C THR A 226 -7.09 5.32 -18.73
N MET A 227 -7.93 6.20 -19.27
CA MET A 227 -8.11 7.55 -18.73
C MET A 227 -8.66 7.47 -17.29
N CYS A 228 -9.69 6.66 -17.04
CA CYS A 228 -10.31 6.46 -15.74
C CYS A 228 -9.29 6.01 -14.68
N PHE A 229 -8.38 5.09 -15.03
CA PHE A 229 -7.31 4.65 -14.14
C PHE A 229 -6.44 5.81 -13.64
N PHE A 230 -6.08 6.75 -14.52
CA PHE A 230 -5.30 7.93 -14.11
C PHE A 230 -6.13 8.99 -13.37
N TRP A 231 -7.47 9.01 -13.54
CA TRP A 231 -8.34 9.77 -12.66
C TRP A 231 -8.34 9.22 -11.23
N HIS A 232 -8.29 7.90 -11.04
CA HIS A 232 -8.12 7.29 -9.72
C HIS A 232 -6.79 7.71 -9.07
N TRP A 233 -5.70 7.77 -9.86
CA TRP A 233 -4.41 8.32 -9.39
C TRP A 233 -4.52 9.78 -8.95
N ALA A 234 -5.14 10.63 -9.77
CA ALA A 234 -5.35 12.03 -9.44
C ALA A 234 -6.16 12.19 -8.14
N ALA A 235 -7.22 11.39 -7.98
CA ALA A 235 -8.02 11.35 -6.75
C ALA A 235 -7.22 10.89 -5.55
N ALA A 236 -6.38 9.85 -5.69
CA ALA A 236 -5.51 9.38 -4.61
C ALA A 236 -4.53 10.48 -4.17
N VAL A 237 -3.89 11.18 -5.11
CA VAL A 237 -3.00 12.32 -4.81
C VAL A 237 -3.75 13.44 -4.07
N ALA A 238 -4.98 13.76 -4.50
CA ALA A 238 -5.80 14.75 -3.82
C ALA A 238 -6.14 14.34 -2.38
N ILE A 239 -6.53 13.07 -2.16
CA ILE A 239 -6.79 12.52 -0.81
C ILE A 239 -5.55 12.66 0.08
N LEU A 240 -4.38 12.31 -0.45
CA LEU A 240 -3.11 12.43 0.28
C LEU A 240 -2.79 13.88 0.66
N ALA A 241 -2.96 14.82 -0.28
CA ALA A 241 -2.71 16.24 -0.04
C ALA A 241 -3.67 16.80 1.04
N VAL A 242 -4.94 16.42 0.99
CA VAL A 242 -5.94 16.78 2.00
C VAL A 242 -5.56 16.20 3.36
N ASN A 243 -5.25 14.90 3.45
CA ASN A 243 -4.90 14.24 4.71
C ASN A 243 -3.61 14.80 5.32
N TYR A 244 -2.60 15.10 4.50
CA TYR A 244 -1.38 15.76 4.97
C TYR A 244 -1.67 17.15 5.55
N THR A 245 -2.48 17.95 4.84
CA THR A 245 -2.87 19.29 5.29
C THR A 245 -3.67 19.23 6.58
N LEU A 246 -4.64 18.32 6.68
CA LEU A 246 -5.42 18.10 7.89
C LEU A 246 -4.53 17.66 9.06
N ALA A 247 -3.63 16.71 8.85
CA ALA A 247 -2.67 16.28 9.88
C ALA A 247 -1.81 17.45 10.39
N TYR A 248 -1.32 18.29 9.47
CA TYR A 248 -0.56 19.49 9.81
C TYR A 248 -1.39 20.48 10.63
N CYS A 249 -2.60 20.82 10.18
CA CYS A 249 -3.49 21.74 10.88
C CYS A 249 -3.89 21.21 12.27
N CYS A 250 -4.24 19.92 12.39
CA CYS A 250 -4.60 19.29 13.65
C CYS A 250 -3.46 19.33 14.66
N LEU A 251 -2.25 18.99 14.23
CA LEU A 251 -1.06 19.11 15.07
C LEU A 251 -0.87 20.57 15.49
N GLN A 252 -0.82 21.51 14.54
CA GLN A 252 -0.62 22.93 14.84
C GLN A 252 -1.63 23.48 15.85
N ARG A 253 -2.91 23.09 15.77
CA ARG A 253 -3.95 23.49 16.74
C ARG A 253 -3.71 22.89 18.13
N PHE A 254 -3.36 21.61 18.21
CA PHE A 254 -3.02 20.95 19.49
C PHE A 254 -1.83 21.65 20.17
N TRP A 255 -0.83 22.07 19.37
CA TRP A 255 0.33 22.81 19.86
C TRP A 255 0.00 24.23 20.34
N ARG A 256 -0.82 24.99 19.59
CA ARG A 256 -1.26 26.33 20.04
C ARG A 256 -2.00 26.27 21.38
N GLY A 257 -2.74 25.19 21.64
CA GLY A 257 -3.41 24.98 22.93
C GLY A 257 -2.49 24.56 24.08
N SER A 258 -1.26 24.09 23.80
CA SER A 258 -0.31 23.60 24.81
C SER A 258 0.80 24.60 25.17
N GLY A 259 0.81 25.79 24.55
CA GLY A 259 1.62 26.94 25.01
C GLY A 259 3.10 26.97 24.61
N GLU A 260 3.58 26.05 23.76
CA GLU A 260 4.97 26.11 23.26
C GLU A 260 5.12 26.97 21.98
N PRO A 261 6.24 27.72 21.81
CA PRO A 261 6.37 28.69 20.72
C PRO A 261 6.57 28.05 19.33
N TYR A 262 6.11 28.79 18.33
CA TYR A 262 6.04 28.47 16.90
C TYR A 262 7.30 27.85 16.29
N ILE A 263 7.08 26.90 15.36
CA ILE A 263 8.05 26.56 14.31
C ILE A 263 8.19 27.79 13.41
N ASN A 264 9.32 28.51 13.54
CA ASN A 264 9.83 29.29 12.43
C ASN A 264 10.15 28.29 11.31
N LEU A 265 9.45 28.42 10.17
CA LEU A 265 9.99 27.91 8.91
C LEU A 265 11.33 28.63 8.73
N GLY A 266 12.42 27.95 9.04
CA GLY A 266 13.76 28.44 8.75
C GLY A 266 13.90 28.58 7.25
N VAL A 267 13.52 29.75 6.73
CA VAL A 267 14.14 30.32 5.55
C VAL A 267 15.61 30.33 5.89
N ARG A 268 16.34 29.39 5.28
CA ARG A 268 17.79 29.33 5.30
C ARG A 268 18.29 30.58 4.59
N GLN A 269 18.24 31.74 5.25
CA GLN A 269 19.14 32.84 4.94
C GLN A 269 20.52 32.32 5.26
N GLN A 270 21.15 31.83 4.20
CA GLN A 270 22.56 31.56 4.12
C GLN A 270 23.27 32.80 4.67
N LYS A 271 23.78 32.70 5.92
CA LYS A 271 24.84 33.57 6.40
C LYS A 271 25.98 33.42 5.38
N CYS A 272 26.05 34.33 4.42
CA CYS A 272 27.25 34.54 3.65
C CYS A 272 28.30 35.01 4.66
N GLY A 273 29.23 34.12 4.98
CA GLY A 273 30.28 34.38 5.95
C GLY A 273 31.13 35.55 5.48
N SER A 274 30.98 36.70 6.11
CA SER A 274 31.96 37.77 6.10
C SER A 274 32.70 37.76 7.44
N SER A 275 33.50 36.73 7.69
CA SER A 275 34.52 36.77 8.75
C SER A 275 35.73 35.87 8.48
N SER A 276 36.04 35.57 7.22
CA SER A 276 37.16 34.69 6.84
C SER A 276 38.32 35.42 6.16
N GLN A 277 38.40 36.75 6.26
CA GLN A 277 39.52 37.55 5.76
C GLN A 277 39.89 38.62 6.78
N ALA A 278 40.51 38.23 7.89
CA ALA A 278 41.18 39.18 8.80
C ALA A 278 42.25 38.55 9.71
N ALA A 279 42.76 37.35 9.42
CA ALA A 279 43.66 36.64 10.34
C ALA A 279 44.95 36.08 9.70
N PHE A 280 45.39 36.64 8.57
CA PHE A 280 46.69 36.29 7.97
C PHE A 280 47.40 37.50 7.37
N LEU A 281 47.62 38.55 8.16
CA LEU A 281 48.66 39.56 7.89
C LEU A 281 49.06 40.17 9.23
N ASN A 282 49.95 39.51 9.95
CA ASN A 282 50.83 40.16 10.92
C ASN A 282 51.97 39.19 11.26
N GLY A 283 53.17 39.51 10.80
CA GLY A 283 54.40 38.90 11.30
C GLY A 283 55.37 38.39 10.23
N SER A 284 55.98 39.30 9.46
CA SER A 284 57.39 39.14 9.03
C SER A 284 57.86 40.43 8.36
N ASP A 285 58.58 41.27 9.12
CA ASP A 285 59.61 42.18 8.62
C ASP A 285 60.36 42.69 9.86
N GLU A 286 61.44 42.02 10.23
CA GLU A 286 62.67 42.61 10.78
C GLU A 286 63.75 41.52 10.95
N GLU A 287 64.92 41.81 10.35
CA GLU A 287 66.22 41.12 10.28
C GLU A 287 66.40 39.89 9.36
#